data_AF-V5H3H9-F1
#
_entry.id   AF-V5H3H9-F1
#
_cell.length_a   1.000
_cell.length_b   1.000
_cell.length_c   1.000
_cell.angle_alpha   90.00
_cell.angle_beta   90.00
_cell.angle_gamma   90.00
#
_symmetry.space_group_name_H-M   'P 1'
#
loop_
_entity.id
_entity.type
_entity.pdbx_description
1 polymer ?
#
loop_
_entity_poly.entity_id
_entity_poly.type
_entity_poly.pdbx_seq_one_letter_code
_entity_poly.pdbx_strand_id
1 'polypeptide(L)'
;EILQDLRFVTQEQKKAEGGKRDNEVLIQRQRNGQTVPYRVVDNPAKLSPSDWDRVVAVWVMGPAWQFKGYPWDTPVEIFDKVAAFHLKYDEMKTDPNVEKWAVTVIQLSRTKRHLDRAALMIFWERLDKHIVQFKPHLRW
;
A
#
# COMPACT_ATOMS: atom_id res chain seq x y z
N GLU A 1 7.26 -2.12 10.12
CA GLU A 1 6.69 -1.07 11.00
C GLU A 1 5.49 -0.33 10.41
N ILE A 2 5.58 0.25 9.20
CA ILE A 2 4.54 1.21 8.73
C ILE A 2 3.12 0.63 8.68
N LEU A 3 2.95 -0.62 8.25
CA LEU A 3 1.64 -1.26 8.15
C LEU A 3 1.21 -1.95 9.46
N GLN A 4 2.14 -2.51 10.23
CA GLN A 4 1.82 -3.23 11.48
C GLN A 4 1.72 -2.31 12.69
N ASP A 5 2.70 -1.43 12.86
CA ASP A 5 2.83 -0.56 14.04
C ASP A 5 2.30 0.85 13.78
N LEU A 6 1.91 1.16 12.54
CA LEU A 6 1.48 2.49 12.10
C LEU A 6 2.53 3.56 12.39
N ARG A 7 3.81 3.18 12.21
CA ARG A 7 4.98 4.02 12.42
C ARG A 7 5.81 4.06 11.14
N PHE A 8 5.98 5.25 10.58
CA PHE A 8 6.89 5.41 9.46
C PHE A 8 8.34 5.52 9.96
N VAL A 9 9.25 4.86 9.24
CA VAL A 9 10.70 4.90 9.45
C VAL A 9 11.30 5.12 8.07
N THR A 10 12.26 6.04 7.95
CA THR A 10 12.86 6.30 6.63
C THR A 10 13.78 5.17 6.21
N GLN A 11 14.07 5.07 4.91
CA GLN A 11 14.99 4.06 4.41
C GLN A 11 16.42 4.27 4.94
N GLU A 12 16.83 5.54 5.11
CA GLU A 12 18.12 5.91 5.67
C GLU A 12 18.27 5.44 7.11
N GLN A 13 17.23 5.64 7.94
CA GLN A 13 17.20 5.14 9.31
C GLN A 13 17.28 3.61 9.33
N LYS A 14 16.50 2.93 8.48
CA LYS A 14 16.54 1.47 8.39
C LYS A 14 17.89 0.93 7.96
N LYS A 15 18.54 1.59 7.01
CA LYS A 15 19.88 1.24 6.55
C LYS A 15 20.92 1.48 7.66
N ALA A 16 20.81 2.56 8.42
CA ALA A 16 21.69 2.86 9.55
C ALA A 16 21.56 1.83 10.69
N GLU A 17 20.37 1.25 10.88
CA GLU A 17 20.10 0.15 11.80
C GLU A 17 20.56 -1.23 11.26
N GLY A 18 21.21 -1.29 10.08
CA GLY A 18 21.65 -2.53 9.46
C GLY A 18 20.53 -3.33 8.76
N GLY A 19 19.37 -2.70 8.55
CA GLY A 19 18.24 -3.31 7.85
C GLY A 19 18.58 -3.66 6.40
N LYS A 20 18.06 -4.79 5.93
CA LYS A 20 18.14 -5.23 4.54
C LYS A 20 16.80 -4.99 3.85
N ARG A 21 16.83 -4.84 2.52
CA ARG A 21 15.60 -4.76 1.72
C ARG A 21 15.07 -6.17 1.50
N ASP A 22 13.91 -6.45 2.09
CA ASP A 22 13.17 -7.67 1.83
C ASP A 22 12.29 -7.49 0.58
N ASN A 23 12.34 -8.47 -0.33
CA ASN A 23 11.50 -8.46 -1.53
C ASN A 23 10.06 -8.88 -1.23
N GLU A 24 9.84 -9.53 -0.09
CA GLU A 24 8.56 -10.06 0.35
C GLU A 24 8.51 -10.06 1.88
N VAL A 25 7.41 -9.59 2.45
CA VAL A 25 7.18 -9.55 3.90
C VAL A 25 5.77 -10.05 4.20
N LEU A 26 5.64 -10.94 5.19
CA LEU A 26 4.36 -11.32 5.76
C LEU A 26 4.06 -10.44 6.98
N ILE A 27 2.91 -9.78 6.98
CA ILE A 27 2.42 -9.00 8.10
C ILE A 27 1.17 -9.66 8.67
N GLN A 28 1.05 -9.63 10.00
CA GLN A 28 -0.13 -10.10 10.70
C GLN A 28 -0.87 -8.89 11.26
N ARG A 29 -2.10 -8.66 10.82
CA ARG A 29 -2.96 -7.58 11.29
C ARG A 29 -4.04 -8.12 12.21
N GLN A 30 -4.18 -7.52 13.38
CA GLN A 30 -5.33 -7.78 14.25
C GLN A 30 -6.55 -6.98 13.79
N ARG A 31 -7.68 -7.66 13.59
CA ARG A 31 -8.97 -7.06 13.20
C ARG A 31 -10.10 -7.82 13.89
N ASN A 32 -10.87 -7.14 14.74
CA ASN A 32 -12.03 -7.71 15.46
C ASN A 32 -11.71 -9.04 16.18
N GLY A 33 -10.53 -9.15 16.79
CA GLY A 33 -10.08 -10.36 17.48
C GLY A 33 -9.58 -11.49 16.57
N GLN A 34 -9.53 -11.28 15.26
CA GLN A 34 -8.96 -12.20 14.28
C GLN A 34 -7.63 -11.67 13.76
N THR A 35 -6.69 -12.58 13.51
CA THR A 35 -5.41 -12.27 12.88
C THR A 35 -5.48 -12.54 11.39
N VAL A 36 -5.42 -11.47 10.60
CA VAL A 36 -5.47 -11.53 9.13
C VAL A 36 -4.04 -11.42 8.58
N PRO A 37 -3.52 -12.43 7.87
CA PRO A 37 -2.21 -12.36 7.23
C PRO A 37 -2.28 -11.58 5.91
N TYR A 38 -1.32 -10.67 5.70
CA TYR A 38 -1.10 -10.03 4.41
C TYR A 38 0.32 -10.29 3.93
N ARG A 39 0.45 -10.55 2.63
CA ARG A 39 1.75 -10.61 1.95
C ARG A 39 1.99 -9.29 1.23
N VAL A 40 3.11 -8.65 1.53
CA VAL A 40 3.61 -7.47 0.82
C VAL A 40 4.72 -7.93 -0.11
N VAL A 41 4.59 -7.65 -1.41
CA VAL A 41 5.54 -8.06 -2.44
C VAL A 41 6.07 -6.82 -3.16
N ASP A 42 7.39 -6.72 -3.29
CA ASP A 42 8.07 -5.61 -3.98
C ASP A 42 8.19 -5.87 -5.49
N ASN A 43 8.33 -7.14 -5.89
CA ASN A 43 8.40 -7.53 -7.30
C ASN A 43 7.12 -8.28 -7.75
N PRO A 44 6.20 -7.63 -8.49
CA PRO A 44 4.95 -8.24 -8.94
C PRO A 44 5.15 -9.40 -9.93
N ALA A 45 6.33 -9.53 -10.57
CA ALA A 45 6.64 -10.67 -11.45
C ALA A 45 6.67 -12.02 -10.72
N LYS A 46 6.70 -12.03 -9.38
CA LYS A 46 6.59 -13.24 -8.57
C LYS A 46 5.15 -13.71 -8.37
N LEU A 47 4.15 -12.90 -8.75
CA LEU A 47 2.75 -13.25 -8.61
C LEU A 47 2.30 -14.14 -9.77
N SER A 48 1.69 -15.28 -9.45
CA SER A 48 1.01 -16.10 -10.46
C SER A 48 -0.26 -15.40 -10.94
N PRO A 49 -0.83 -15.79 -12.11
CA PRO A 49 -2.14 -15.30 -12.54
C PRO A 49 -3.22 -15.43 -11.47
N SER A 50 -3.21 -16.50 -10.68
CA SER A 50 -4.16 -16.72 -9.59
C SER A 50 -3.94 -15.83 -8.36
N ASP A 51 -2.71 -15.37 -8.14
CA ASP A 51 -2.42 -14.46 -7.02
C ASP A 51 -3.05 -13.09 -7.22
N TRP A 52 -3.18 -12.63 -8.47
CA TRP A 52 -3.72 -11.31 -8.81
C TRP A 52 -5.17 -11.11 -8.35
N ASP A 53 -5.95 -12.18 -8.23
CA ASP A 53 -7.29 -12.09 -7.65
C ASP A 53 -7.26 -11.79 -6.13
N ARG A 54 -6.15 -12.08 -5.45
CA ARG A 54 -5.98 -11.76 -4.02
C ARG A 54 -5.20 -10.48 -3.77
N VAL A 55 -4.80 -9.76 -4.81
CA VAL A 55 -4.16 -8.44 -4.68
C VAL A 55 -5.23 -7.43 -4.29
N VAL A 56 -5.06 -6.82 -3.13
CA VAL A 56 -6.05 -5.91 -2.53
C VAL A 56 -5.60 -4.46 -2.48
N ALA A 57 -4.28 -4.21 -2.54
CA ALA A 57 -3.71 -2.87 -2.50
C ALA A 57 -2.44 -2.74 -3.35
N VAL A 58 -2.15 -1.52 -3.80
CA VAL A 58 -0.89 -1.14 -4.46
C VAL A 58 -0.41 0.22 -3.97
N TRP A 59 0.91 0.34 -3.73
CA TRP A 59 1.56 1.63 -3.48
C TRP A 59 1.97 2.27 -4.79
N VAL A 60 1.47 3.47 -5.09
CA VAL A 60 1.65 4.18 -6.36
C VAL A 60 2.78 5.20 -6.23
N MET A 61 3.73 5.17 -7.17
CA MET A 61 4.82 6.13 -7.27
C MET A 61 4.48 7.31 -8.20
N GLY A 62 3.60 7.10 -9.17
CA GLY A 62 3.13 8.12 -10.13
C GLY A 62 3.43 7.82 -11.61
N PRO A 63 4.62 7.33 -11.98
CA PRO A 63 4.87 6.96 -13.37
C PRO A 63 4.12 5.69 -13.81
N ALA A 64 3.45 5.72 -14.96
CA ALA A 64 2.67 4.59 -15.48
C ALA A 64 3.50 3.32 -15.73
N TRP A 65 4.81 3.47 -16.01
CA TRP A 65 5.71 2.32 -16.20
C TRP A 65 5.81 1.42 -14.96
N GLN A 66 5.47 1.93 -13.77
CA GLN A 66 5.39 1.14 -12.54
C GLN A 66 4.52 -0.11 -12.72
N PHE A 67 3.47 0.00 -13.53
CA PHE A 67 2.48 -1.06 -13.74
C PHE A 67 2.80 -1.99 -14.91
N LYS A 68 3.99 -1.88 -15.50
CA LYS A 68 4.42 -2.78 -16.58
C LYS A 68 4.41 -4.23 -16.09
N GLY A 69 3.69 -5.10 -16.80
CA GLY A 69 3.55 -6.52 -16.48
C GLY A 69 2.43 -6.86 -15.50
N TYR A 70 1.60 -5.88 -15.13
CA TYR A 70 0.33 -6.13 -14.44
C TYR A 70 -0.66 -6.78 -15.43
N PRO A 71 -1.68 -7.51 -14.93
CA PRO A 71 -2.64 -8.20 -15.80
C PRO A 71 -3.69 -7.27 -16.42
N TRP A 72 -3.61 -5.96 -16.18
CA TRP A 72 -4.51 -4.94 -16.70
C TRP A 72 -3.71 -3.88 -17.48
N ASP A 73 -4.31 -3.34 -18.53
CA ASP A 73 -3.59 -2.52 -19.52
C ASP A 73 -3.43 -1.06 -19.08
N THR A 74 -4.34 -0.56 -18.24
CA THR A 74 -4.36 0.84 -17.83
C THR A 74 -4.39 1.02 -16.31
N PRO A 75 -3.80 2.09 -15.76
CA PRO A 75 -3.92 2.43 -14.34
C PRO A 75 -5.37 2.52 -13.85
N VAL A 76 -6.29 2.99 -14.70
CA VAL A 76 -7.72 3.07 -14.38
C VAL A 76 -8.29 1.69 -14.08
N GLU A 77 -8.07 0.72 -14.96
CA GLU A 77 -8.50 -0.66 -14.75
C GLU A 77 -7.85 -1.30 -13.51
N ILE A 78 -6.57 -1.01 -13.27
CA ILE A 78 -5.87 -1.50 -12.08
C ILE A 78 -6.57 -0.98 -10.82
N PHE A 79 -6.89 0.31 -10.77
CA PHE A 79 -7.43 0.95 -9.57
C PHE A 79 -8.92 0.64 -9.34
N ASP A 80 -9.64 0.18 -10.37
CA ASP A 80 -10.97 -0.42 -10.20
C ASP A 80 -10.91 -1.79 -9.51
N LYS A 81 -9.80 -2.53 -9.64
CA LYS A 81 -9.63 -3.86 -9.05
C LYS A 81 -8.86 -3.85 -7.73
N VAL A 82 -7.93 -2.91 -7.57
CA VAL A 82 -6.94 -2.87 -6.49
C VAL A 82 -6.94 -1.49 -5.85
N ALA A 83 -7.07 -1.41 -4.51
CA ALA A 83 -7.03 -0.14 -3.81
C ALA A 83 -5.64 0.52 -3.95
N ALA A 84 -5.61 1.74 -4.49
CA ALA A 84 -4.37 2.44 -4.73
C ALA A 84 -4.04 3.47 -3.65
N PHE A 85 -2.79 3.50 -3.21
CA PHE A 85 -2.31 4.40 -2.15
C PHE A 85 -1.03 5.11 -2.57
N HIS A 86 -0.91 6.40 -2.29
CA HIS A 86 0.32 7.15 -2.49
C HIS A 86 0.75 7.79 -1.18
N LEU A 87 1.96 7.47 -0.71
CA LEU A 87 2.54 8.05 0.49
C LEU A 87 3.49 9.17 0.11
N LYS A 88 3.31 10.35 0.71
CA LYS A 88 4.20 11.51 0.51
C LYS A 88 4.34 12.31 1.79
N TYR A 89 5.33 13.19 1.84
CA TYR A 89 5.37 14.23 2.85
C TYR A 89 4.40 15.36 2.52
N ASP A 90 3.88 16.03 3.55
CA ASP A 90 2.88 17.10 3.43
C ASP A 90 3.39 18.29 2.59
N GLU A 91 4.67 18.62 2.66
CA GLU A 91 5.28 19.71 1.89
C GLU A 91 5.58 19.38 0.42
N MET A 92 5.54 18.10 0.04
CA MET A 92 5.87 17.68 -1.33
C MET A 92 4.70 17.95 -2.29
N LYS A 93 4.99 18.29 -3.54
CA LYS A 93 3.95 18.31 -4.59
C LYS A 93 3.50 16.89 -4.90
N THR A 94 2.22 16.68 -5.12
CA THR A 94 1.70 15.38 -5.59
C THR A 94 2.07 15.19 -7.05
N ASP A 95 2.39 13.96 -7.45
CA ASP A 95 2.69 13.64 -8.84
C ASP A 95 1.44 13.89 -9.73
N PRO A 96 1.58 14.52 -10.91
CA PRO A 96 0.44 14.86 -11.77
C PRO A 96 -0.41 13.67 -12.23
N ASN A 97 0.16 12.48 -12.32
CA ASN A 97 -0.62 11.28 -12.65
C ASN A 97 -1.41 10.81 -11.42
N VAL A 98 -0.81 10.85 -10.23
CA VAL A 98 -1.49 10.51 -8.97
C VAL A 98 -2.69 11.43 -8.73
N GLU A 99 -2.58 12.72 -9.07
CA GLU A 99 -3.70 13.67 -8.98
C GLU A 99 -4.89 13.31 -9.88
N LYS A 100 -4.65 12.60 -10.99
CA LYS A 100 -5.67 12.23 -11.98
C LYS A 100 -6.27 10.84 -11.74
N TRP A 101 -5.56 9.99 -11.02
CA TRP A 101 -5.94 8.61 -10.79
C TRP A 101 -6.74 8.44 -9.49
N ALA A 102 -7.51 7.36 -9.40
CA ALA A 102 -8.25 6.98 -8.21
C ALA A 102 -7.32 6.45 -7.10
N VAL A 103 -6.49 7.33 -6.54
CA VAL A 103 -5.44 7.00 -5.56
C VAL A 103 -5.70 7.73 -4.24
N THR A 104 -5.68 6.98 -3.13
CA THR A 104 -5.73 7.58 -1.79
C THR A 104 -4.36 8.14 -1.44
N VAL A 105 -4.25 9.47 -1.33
CA VAL A 105 -3.03 10.14 -0.91
C VAL A 105 -2.96 10.19 0.62
N ILE A 106 -1.91 9.60 1.19
CA ILE A 106 -1.59 9.65 2.61
C ILE A 106 -0.40 10.60 2.77
N GLN A 107 -0.59 11.64 3.58
CA GLN A 107 0.42 12.64 3.84
C GLN A 107 0.99 12.47 5.25
N LEU A 108 2.31 12.44 5.34
CA LEU A 108 3.03 12.41 6.61
C LEU A 108 3.76 13.72 6.82
N SER A 109 3.87 14.15 8.07
CA SER A 109 4.75 15.26 8.42
C SER A 109 6.15 14.73 8.72
N ARG A 110 7.18 15.48 8.32
CA ARG A 110 8.56 15.20 8.74
C ARG A 110 8.77 15.40 10.25
N THR A 111 8.04 16.34 10.85
CA THR A 111 8.25 16.76 12.25
C THR A 111 7.14 16.26 13.16
N LYS A 112 5.88 16.22 12.70
CA LYS A 112 4.72 15.82 13.52
C LYS A 112 4.48 14.31 13.52
N ARG A 113 5.49 13.54 13.93
CA ARG A 113 5.48 12.06 13.90
C ARG A 113 4.40 11.41 14.77
N HIS A 114 3.90 12.12 15.78
CA HIS A 114 2.77 11.68 16.60
C HIS A 114 1.45 11.58 15.81
N LEU A 115 1.36 12.21 14.63
CA LEU A 115 0.20 12.14 13.74
C LEU A 115 0.27 10.96 12.75
N ASP A 116 1.42 10.31 12.61
CA ASP A 116 1.62 9.18 11.68
C ASP A 116 0.54 8.12 11.86
N ARG A 117 0.22 7.77 13.10
CA ARG A 117 -0.76 6.73 13.40
C ARG A 117 -2.12 7.06 12.79
N ALA A 118 -2.60 8.29 12.97
CA ALA A 118 -3.87 8.73 12.42
C ALA A 118 -3.85 8.73 10.88
N ALA A 119 -2.77 9.24 10.28
CA ALA A 119 -2.61 9.27 8.83
C ALA A 119 -2.55 7.85 8.22
N LEU A 120 -1.81 6.94 8.85
CA LEU A 120 -1.64 5.56 8.38
C LEU A 120 -2.87 4.69 8.68
N MET A 121 -3.71 5.02 9.66
CA MET A 121 -5.00 4.33 9.85
C MET A 121 -5.94 4.48 8.64
N ILE A 122 -5.82 5.58 7.89
CA ILE A 122 -6.59 5.80 6.64
C ILE A 122 -6.33 4.66 5.65
N PHE A 123 -5.10 4.14 5.57
CA PHE A 123 -4.78 3.00 4.72
C PHE A 123 -5.69 1.80 5.04
N TRP A 124 -5.74 1.40 6.30
CA TRP A 124 -6.49 0.22 6.73
C TRP A 124 -8.01 0.43 6.61
N GLU A 125 -8.51 1.63 6.91
CA GLU A 125 -9.92 1.95 6.74
C GLU A 125 -10.36 1.83 5.27
N ARG A 126 -9.57 2.40 4.35
CA ARG A 126 -9.86 2.37 2.92
C ARG A 126 -9.70 0.97 2.34
N LEU A 127 -8.66 0.25 2.76
CA LEU A 127 -8.44 -1.14 2.34
C LEU A 127 -9.59 -2.04 2.80
N ASP A 128 -10.06 -1.90 4.04
CA ASP A 128 -11.18 -2.67 4.55
C ASP A 128 -12.46 -2.44 3.74
N LYS A 129 -12.77 -1.17 3.44
CA LYS A 129 -13.92 -0.81 2.60
C LYS A 129 -13.78 -1.43 1.20
N HIS A 130 -12.60 -1.37 0.59
CA HIS A 130 -12.33 -1.94 -0.73
C HIS A 130 -12.52 -3.46 -0.74
N ILE A 131 -11.96 -4.18 0.23
CA ILE A 131 -12.06 -5.65 0.27
C ILE A 131 -13.51 -6.09 0.46
N VAL A 132 -14.26 -5.44 1.37
CA VAL A 132 -15.68 -5.76 1.59
C VAL A 132 -16.49 -5.58 0.30
N GLN A 133 -16.22 -4.51 -0.46
CA GLN A 133 -16.98 -4.17 -1.67
C GLN A 133 -16.59 -5.02 -2.89
N PHE A 134 -15.28 -5.21 -3.12
CA PHE A 134 -14.77 -5.75 -4.39
C PHE A 134 -14.13 -7.14 -4.27
N LYS A 135 -13.82 -7.58 -3.05
CA LYS A 135 -13.17 -8.87 -2.79
C LYS A 135 -13.88 -9.65 -1.67
N PRO A 136 -15.23 -9.79 -1.70
CA PRO A 136 -15.99 -10.41 -0.61
C PRO A 136 -15.69 -11.90 -0.41
N HIS A 137 -15.08 -12.55 -1.40
CA HIS A 137 -14.66 -13.95 -1.32
C HIS A 137 -13.37 -14.14 -0.51
N LEU A 138 -12.58 -13.09 -0.29
CA LEU A 138 -11.40 -13.16 0.56
C LEU A 138 -11.85 -13.27 2.01
N ARG A 139 -11.46 -14.37 2.66
CA ARG A 139 -11.70 -14.57 4.08
C ARG A 139 -10.73 -13.71 4.89
N TRP A 140 -11.24 -13.13 5.96
CA TRP A 140 -10.45 -12.47 7.01
C TRP A 140 -9.87 -13.53 7.93
#